data_AF-L7UDX5-F1
#
_entry.id   AF-L7UDX5-F1
#
_cell.length_a   1.000
_cell.length_b   1.000
_cell.length_c   1.000
_cell.angle_alpha   90.00
_cell.angle_beta   90.00
_cell.angle_gamma   90.00
#
_symmetry.space_group_name_H-M   'P 1'
#
loop_
_entity.id
_entity.type
_entity.pdbx_description
1 polymer ?
#
loop_
_entity_poly.entity_id
_entity_poly.type
_entity_poly.pdbx_seq_one_letter_code
_entity_poly.pdbx_strand_id
1 'polypeptide(L)'
;MTSVCSPTVTARFSMFRRTLPVFPMMLALSLTACGDELNPERVPPQSVWVTSRVGTHSELRTLSYDLFPGGYLGFVREGTPSLGACATFAPGGSLGVDGDSRACMVLDLDNAVLGTGPKKFKVAGQSSYTVAGSSATFTPGAGHSPEIKNAYASIFCAASDRADAVQDVSGRVVLEENSDTRLSGYVVATSIGKTVGCTFGDKTEVNIRFDIAR
;
A
#
# COMPACT_ATOMS: atom_id res chain seq x y z
N MET A 1 15.95 -25.30 18.90
CA MET A 1 15.03 -26.36 18.40
C MET A 1 15.63 -26.89 17.11
N THR A 2 16.14 -28.12 17.12
CA THR A 2 16.82 -28.75 15.98
C THR A 2 15.79 -29.40 15.07
N SER A 3 15.61 -28.84 13.87
CA SER A 3 14.75 -29.42 12.82
C SER A 3 15.50 -30.57 12.14
N VAL A 4 14.86 -31.74 12.11
CA VAL A 4 15.36 -32.97 11.48
C VAL A 4 14.62 -33.13 10.15
N CYS A 5 15.35 -33.01 9.03
CA CYS A 5 14.81 -33.33 7.71
C CYS A 5 14.96 -34.83 7.43
N SER A 6 13.83 -35.51 7.22
CA SER A 6 13.75 -36.92 6.83
C SER A 6 13.43 -37.01 5.33
N PRO A 7 14.16 -37.78 4.51
CA PRO A 7 13.74 -38.08 3.15
C PRO A 7 13.26 -39.53 3.05
N THR A 8 12.02 -39.73 2.63
CA THR A 8 11.55 -41.02 2.11
C THR A 8 10.95 -40.78 0.73
N VAL A 9 11.71 -41.12 -0.31
CA VAL A 9 11.23 -41.18 -1.70
C VAL A 9 11.33 -42.62 -2.16
N THR A 10 10.18 -43.24 -2.45
CA THR A 10 10.10 -44.55 -3.10
C THR A 10 9.47 -44.35 -4.47
N ALA A 11 10.29 -44.23 -5.52
CA ALA A 11 9.84 -44.26 -6.90
C ALA A 11 10.03 -45.67 -7.48
N ARG A 12 8.94 -46.31 -7.91
CA ARG A 12 8.97 -47.56 -8.69
C ARG A 12 9.12 -47.21 -10.18
N PHE A 13 10.25 -47.59 -10.78
CA PHE A 13 10.44 -47.56 -12.23
C PHE A 13 10.05 -48.91 -12.85
N SER A 14 9.17 -48.88 -13.85
CA SER A 14 8.95 -50.01 -14.74
C SER A 14 9.89 -49.92 -15.95
N MET A 15 10.51 -51.05 -16.29
CA MET A 15 11.44 -51.18 -17.41
C MET A 15 10.68 -51.28 -18.74
N PHE A 16 11.07 -50.47 -19.72
CA PHE A 16 10.95 -50.86 -21.12
C PHE A 16 12.27 -50.57 -21.83
N ARG A 17 12.94 -51.66 -22.25
CA ARG A 17 14.16 -51.67 -23.06
C ARG A 17 13.82 -51.33 -24.50
N ARG A 18 14.53 -50.38 -25.11
CA ARG A 18 15.13 -50.52 -26.46
C ARG A 18 16.22 -49.46 -26.68
N THR A 19 17.34 -49.98 -27.15
CA THR A 19 18.67 -49.41 -27.39
C THR A 19 18.76 -48.52 -28.63
N LEU A 20 19.49 -47.39 -28.55
CA LEU A 20 20.50 -46.84 -29.50
C LEU A 20 20.98 -45.42 -29.08
N PRO A 21 22.12 -44.85 -29.57
CA PRO A 21 23.29 -44.49 -28.75
C PRO A 21 23.56 -42.99 -28.52
N VAL A 22 24.30 -42.74 -27.43
CA VAL A 22 25.28 -41.65 -27.16
C VAL A 22 24.89 -40.23 -27.59
N PHE A 23 24.38 -39.46 -26.62
CA PHE A 23 24.75 -38.04 -26.45
C PHE A 23 24.98 -37.73 -24.96
N PRO A 24 26.10 -37.06 -24.61
CA PRO A 24 26.52 -36.87 -23.23
C PRO A 24 25.89 -35.60 -22.61
N MET A 25 25.72 -35.65 -21.29
CA MET A 25 25.62 -34.52 -20.36
C MET A 25 24.70 -33.36 -20.77
N MET A 26 23.43 -33.42 -20.38
CA MET A 26 22.82 -32.25 -19.74
C MET A 26 22.55 -32.59 -18.28
N LEU A 27 23.50 -32.17 -17.46
CA LEU A 27 23.36 -32.13 -16.01
C LEU A 27 22.11 -31.35 -15.65
N ALA A 28 21.33 -31.98 -14.77
CA ALA A 28 20.23 -31.39 -14.05
C ALA A 28 20.70 -30.13 -13.29
N LEU A 29 20.28 -28.96 -13.77
CA LEU A 29 20.08 -27.79 -12.91
C LEU A 29 18.70 -27.93 -12.25
N SER A 30 18.59 -28.89 -11.32
CA SER A 30 17.59 -28.82 -10.27
C SER A 30 17.99 -27.65 -9.36
N LEU A 31 17.57 -26.44 -9.75
CA LEU A 31 17.47 -25.31 -8.85
C LEU A 31 16.41 -25.68 -7.80
N THR A 32 16.84 -26.38 -6.74
CA THR A 32 16.19 -26.27 -5.45
C THR A 32 16.44 -24.83 -4.99
N ALA A 33 15.60 -23.91 -5.44
CA ALA A 33 15.43 -22.64 -4.78
C ALA A 33 14.87 -22.97 -3.39
N CYS A 34 15.78 -23.28 -2.45
CA CYS A 34 15.51 -23.05 -1.05
C CYS A 34 15.22 -21.56 -0.97
N GLY A 35 13.93 -21.21 -0.91
CA GLY A 35 13.55 -19.85 -0.59
C GLY A 35 14.20 -19.53 0.74
N ASP A 36 15.16 -18.61 0.71
CA ASP A 36 15.63 -17.97 1.92
C ASP A 36 14.38 -17.41 2.59
N GLU A 37 14.00 -18.06 3.69
CA GLU A 37 13.03 -17.55 4.64
C GLU A 37 13.49 -16.13 4.95
N LEU A 38 12.70 -15.13 4.51
CA LEU A 38 13.05 -13.71 4.60
C LEU A 38 13.44 -13.42 6.04
N ASN A 39 14.74 -13.34 6.32
CA ASN A 39 15.22 -12.97 7.63
C ASN A 39 14.85 -11.49 7.82
N PRO A 40 13.90 -11.16 8.72
CA PRO A 40 13.44 -9.78 8.89
C PRO A 40 14.54 -8.83 9.35
N GLU A 41 15.69 -9.34 9.82
CA GLU A 41 16.88 -8.53 10.16
C GLU A 41 17.70 -8.05 8.95
N ARG A 42 17.48 -8.58 7.74
CA ARG A 42 18.21 -8.18 6.52
C ARG A 42 17.44 -7.23 5.61
N VAL A 43 16.22 -6.85 5.98
CA VAL A 43 15.49 -5.81 5.24
C VAL A 43 16.17 -4.47 5.56
N PRO A 44 16.72 -3.74 4.57
CA PRO A 44 17.28 -2.43 4.83
C PRO A 44 16.24 -1.54 5.49
N PRO A 45 16.64 -0.60 6.37
CA PRO A 45 15.71 0.22 7.13
C PRO A 45 14.77 0.95 6.17
N GLN A 46 13.52 0.52 6.14
CA GLN A 46 12.46 1.23 5.46
C GLN A 46 12.16 2.47 6.28
N SER A 47 12.29 3.64 5.67
CA SER A 47 11.94 4.89 6.32
C SER A 47 10.73 5.49 5.63
N VAL A 48 9.66 5.67 6.39
CA VAL A 48 8.47 6.36 5.93
C VAL A 48 8.16 7.44 6.97
N TRP A 49 7.84 8.64 6.52
CA TRP A 49 7.55 9.79 7.36
C TRP A 49 6.18 10.30 6.95
N VAL A 50 5.26 10.36 7.89
CA VAL A 50 3.86 10.73 7.62
C VAL A 50 3.48 11.90 8.50
N THR A 51 3.14 13.02 7.87
CA THR A 51 2.38 14.08 8.53
C THR A 51 0.96 14.06 7.98
N SER A 52 -0.03 13.88 8.85
CA SER A 52 -1.44 13.94 8.49
C SER A 52 -2.09 15.13 9.20
N ARG A 53 -3.04 15.79 8.55
CA ARG A 53 -3.90 16.77 9.18
C ARG A 53 -5.33 16.41 8.87
N VAL A 54 -6.16 16.34 9.90
CA VAL A 54 -7.57 16.04 9.76
C VAL A 54 -8.35 17.11 10.50
N GLY A 55 -9.44 17.55 9.92
CA GLY A 55 -10.29 18.54 10.55
C GLY A 55 -11.40 19.01 9.63
N THR A 56 -12.00 20.12 10.00
CA THR A 56 -12.99 20.79 9.18
C THR A 56 -12.29 21.75 8.19
N HIS A 57 -13.03 22.22 7.18
CA HIS A 57 -12.52 23.18 6.21
C HIS A 57 -11.99 24.47 6.87
N SER A 58 -12.55 24.84 8.04
CA SER A 58 -12.14 26.01 8.83
C SER A 58 -11.10 25.71 9.91
N GLU A 59 -10.88 24.45 10.29
CA GLU A 59 -9.97 24.08 11.37
C GLU A 59 -9.27 22.76 11.06
N LEU A 60 -8.02 22.85 10.59
CA LEU A 60 -7.15 21.69 10.45
C LEU A 60 -6.35 21.45 11.72
N ARG A 61 -6.42 20.24 12.27
CA ARG A 61 -5.54 19.82 13.36
C ARG A 61 -4.40 19.00 12.80
N THR A 62 -3.18 19.38 13.17
CA THR A 62 -1.98 18.63 12.76
C THR A 62 -1.81 17.42 13.65
N LEU A 63 -1.72 16.26 13.03
CA LEU A 63 -1.40 15.00 13.67
C LEU A 63 -0.09 14.52 13.06
N SER A 64 1.01 14.85 13.73
CA SER A 64 2.33 14.41 13.31
C SER A 64 2.66 13.11 14.03
N TYR A 65 3.01 12.07 13.27
CA TYR A 65 3.44 10.79 13.85
C TYR A 65 4.80 10.43 13.25
N ASP A 66 5.78 10.22 14.13
CA ASP A 66 6.94 9.42 13.82
C ASP A 66 6.51 7.94 13.93
N LEU A 67 6.75 7.15 12.88
CA LEU A 67 6.10 5.85 12.69
C LEU A 67 6.30 4.86 13.84
N PHE A 68 5.19 4.40 14.43
CA PHE A 68 4.86 3.00 14.78
C PHE A 68 3.38 2.92 15.21
N PRO A 69 2.64 1.81 14.98
CA PRO A 69 2.40 1.06 13.75
C PRO A 69 1.08 1.53 13.09
N GLY A 70 1.12 2.22 11.95
CA GLY A 70 -0.12 2.71 11.31
C GLY A 70 0.03 3.19 9.88
N GLY A 71 1.15 3.82 9.54
CA GLY A 71 1.52 4.02 8.13
C GLY A 71 1.95 2.67 7.55
N TYR A 72 1.22 2.18 6.55
CA TYR A 72 1.65 1.03 5.76
C TYR A 72 1.92 1.50 4.33
N LEU A 73 3.08 1.15 3.82
CA LEU A 73 3.37 1.19 2.39
C LEU A 73 3.38 -0.28 1.97
N GLY A 74 2.28 -0.73 1.38
CA GLY A 74 2.05 -2.15 1.13
C GLY A 74 1.30 -2.35 -0.16
N PHE A 75 1.61 -3.44 -0.85
CA PHE A 75 0.83 -3.92 -1.99
C PHE A 75 -0.45 -4.59 -1.44
N VAL A 76 -1.38 -3.76 -0.96
CA VAL A 76 -2.47 -4.22 -0.07
C VAL A 76 -3.65 -4.81 -0.83
N ARG A 77 -3.77 -4.58 -2.14
CA ARG A 77 -4.99 -4.96 -2.87
C ARG A 77 -4.68 -5.80 -4.10
N GLU A 78 -4.77 -7.13 -3.97
CA GLU A 78 -4.87 -8.07 -5.10
C GLU A 78 -3.83 -7.84 -6.22
N GLY A 79 -2.58 -7.52 -5.82
CA GLY A 79 -1.49 -7.26 -6.76
C GLY A 79 -1.41 -5.82 -7.28
N THR A 80 -2.24 -4.88 -6.83
CA THR A 80 -2.13 -3.44 -7.14
C THR A 80 -1.23 -2.74 -6.11
N PRO A 81 -0.22 -1.96 -6.54
CA PRO A 81 0.58 -1.13 -5.66
C PRO A 81 -0.26 -0.01 -5.07
N SER A 82 -0.37 0.00 -3.75
CA SER A 82 -1.09 1.03 -3.01
C SER A 82 -0.11 1.79 -2.13
N LEU A 83 -0.10 3.10 -2.24
CA LEU A 83 0.53 3.99 -1.28
C LEU A 83 -0.54 4.42 -0.27
N GLY A 84 -0.39 3.94 0.96
CA GLY A 84 -1.26 4.28 2.07
C GLY A 84 -0.52 5.11 3.11
N ALA A 85 -1.25 6.00 3.78
CA ALA A 85 -0.83 6.50 5.08
C ALA A 85 -2.04 6.58 5.99
N CYS A 86 -1.92 6.04 7.20
CA CYS A 86 -2.92 6.17 8.23
C CYS A 86 -2.35 6.85 9.47
N ALA A 87 -3.15 7.74 10.05
CA ALA A 87 -2.95 8.39 11.32
C ALA A 87 -3.95 7.82 12.32
N THR A 88 -3.48 7.35 13.48
CA THR A 88 -4.35 6.86 14.57
C THR A 88 -4.60 7.99 15.57
N PHE A 89 -5.85 8.29 15.88
CA PHE A 89 -6.17 9.32 16.87
C PHE A 89 -5.92 8.78 18.27
N ALA A 90 -5.21 9.54 19.11
CA ALA A 90 -5.04 9.16 20.51
C ALA A 90 -6.40 9.21 21.24
N PRO A 91 -6.71 8.21 22.09
CA PRO A 91 -7.91 8.25 22.92
C PRO A 91 -7.94 9.51 23.79
N GLY A 92 -9.12 10.14 23.90
CA GLY A 92 -9.30 11.35 24.71
C GLY A 92 -8.82 12.65 24.07
N GLY A 93 -8.48 12.62 22.77
CA GLY A 93 -8.21 13.83 22.00
C GLY A 93 -9.45 14.73 21.88
N SER A 94 -9.20 16.02 21.70
CA SER A 94 -10.18 17.09 21.48
C SER A 94 -11.20 16.88 20.34
N LEU A 95 -11.02 15.84 19.52
CA LEU A 95 -11.94 15.47 18.44
C LEU A 95 -13.06 14.53 18.90
N GLY A 96 -13.06 14.12 20.19
CA GLY A 96 -14.13 13.30 20.76
C GLY A 96 -14.21 11.88 20.18
N VAL A 97 -13.12 11.42 19.56
CA VAL A 97 -13.01 10.09 18.97
C VAL A 97 -12.52 9.06 19.95
N ASP A 98 -13.13 7.88 19.90
CA ASP A 98 -12.60 6.68 20.55
C ASP A 98 -11.20 6.37 20.00
N GLY A 99 -10.30 5.92 20.88
CA GLY A 99 -8.85 5.75 20.61
C GLY A 99 -8.47 4.75 19.52
N ASP A 100 -9.45 4.09 18.90
CA ASP A 100 -9.25 3.19 17.77
C ASP A 100 -9.52 3.84 16.42
N SER A 101 -9.84 5.14 16.39
CA SER A 101 -10.12 5.84 15.15
C SER A 101 -8.85 6.02 14.31
N ARG A 102 -8.95 5.86 12.98
CA ARG A 102 -7.82 6.01 12.05
C ARG A 102 -8.21 6.78 10.81
N ALA A 103 -7.52 7.86 10.50
CA ALA A 103 -7.67 8.55 9.22
C ALA A 103 -6.60 8.07 8.24
N CYS A 104 -7.03 7.49 7.14
CA CYS A 104 -6.20 6.97 6.08
C CYS A 104 -6.37 7.78 4.79
N MET A 105 -5.29 7.92 4.04
CA MET A 105 -5.32 8.28 2.63
C MET A 105 -4.69 7.16 1.84
N VAL A 106 -5.39 6.71 0.79
CA VAL A 106 -5.00 5.59 -0.06
C VAL A 106 -4.91 6.08 -1.50
N LEU A 107 -3.82 5.72 -2.17
CA LEU A 107 -3.53 6.01 -3.56
C LEU A 107 -3.11 4.72 -4.24
N ASP A 108 -3.84 4.29 -5.27
CA ASP A 108 -3.50 3.10 -6.04
C ASP A 108 -2.76 3.52 -7.33
N LEU A 109 -1.57 2.98 -7.54
CA LEU A 109 -0.74 3.21 -8.72
C LEU A 109 -0.84 2.02 -9.68
N ASP A 110 -0.69 2.29 -10.97
CA ASP A 110 -0.52 1.26 -11.99
C ASP A 110 0.79 0.49 -11.77
N ASN A 111 0.74 -0.84 -11.72
CA ASN A 111 1.95 -1.66 -11.66
C ASN A 111 2.96 -1.33 -12.76
N ALA A 112 2.47 -0.98 -13.95
CA ALA A 112 3.31 -0.69 -15.10
C ALA A 112 4.21 0.54 -14.89
N VAL A 113 3.98 1.37 -13.86
CA VAL A 113 4.89 2.47 -13.55
C VAL A 113 6.08 2.07 -12.69
N LEU A 114 6.02 0.95 -11.99
CA LEU A 114 7.09 0.56 -11.08
C LEU A 114 8.34 0.11 -11.85
N GLY A 115 9.52 0.51 -11.40
CA GLY A 115 10.80 0.18 -12.03
C GLY A 115 11.10 0.98 -13.30
N THR A 116 10.23 1.92 -13.69
CA THR A 116 10.38 2.70 -14.93
C THR A 116 11.17 4.00 -14.76
N GLY A 117 11.85 4.18 -13.64
CA GLY A 117 12.60 5.37 -13.30
C GLY A 117 11.76 6.50 -12.68
N PRO A 118 12.39 7.64 -12.34
CA PRO A 118 11.74 8.73 -11.61
C PRO A 118 10.53 9.31 -12.35
N LYS A 119 9.44 9.56 -11.62
CA LYS A 119 8.17 10.02 -12.19
C LYS A 119 7.44 10.99 -11.27
N LYS A 120 6.59 11.82 -11.86
CA LYS A 120 5.73 12.77 -11.16
C LYS A 120 4.30 12.57 -11.65
N PHE A 121 3.38 12.44 -10.72
CA PHE A 121 1.97 12.22 -11.01
C PHE A 121 1.12 13.29 -10.34
N LYS A 122 0.05 13.70 -11.01
CA LYS A 122 -0.95 14.62 -10.48
C LYS A 122 -2.19 13.84 -10.05
N VAL A 123 -2.60 14.03 -8.80
CA VAL A 123 -3.88 13.57 -8.28
C VAL A 123 -4.88 14.70 -8.45
N ALA A 124 -5.99 14.42 -9.11
CA ALA A 124 -7.11 15.35 -9.26
C ALA A 124 -8.33 14.53 -9.65
N GLY A 125 -9.39 14.59 -8.86
CA GLY A 125 -10.62 13.87 -9.18
C GLY A 125 -11.53 13.81 -7.97
N GLN A 126 -12.58 13.02 -8.12
CA GLN A 126 -13.56 12.82 -7.07
C GLN A 126 -13.61 11.35 -6.71
N SER A 127 -13.52 11.06 -5.42
CA SER A 127 -13.81 9.73 -4.90
C SER A 127 -15.21 9.69 -4.32
N SER A 128 -15.92 8.60 -4.61
CA SER A 128 -17.10 8.22 -3.87
C SER A 128 -16.85 6.88 -3.18
N TYR A 129 -17.38 6.72 -1.99
CA TYR A 129 -17.31 5.46 -1.26
C TYR A 129 -18.70 5.10 -0.79
N THR A 130 -19.05 3.83 -1.00
CA THR A 130 -20.34 3.29 -0.58
C THR A 130 -20.15 2.28 0.54
N VAL A 131 -20.87 2.46 1.65
CA VAL A 131 -20.75 1.57 2.83
C VAL A 131 -21.22 0.16 2.48
N ALA A 132 -22.34 0.07 1.74
CA ALA A 132 -22.93 -1.20 1.32
C ALA A 132 -21.98 -2.05 0.45
N GLY A 133 -21.08 -1.42 -0.33
CA GLY A 133 -20.10 -2.10 -1.17
C GLY A 133 -18.70 -2.21 -0.56
N SER A 134 -18.43 -1.47 0.53
CA SER A 134 -17.09 -1.31 1.11
C SER A 134 -16.01 -1.00 0.06
N SER A 135 -16.39 -0.20 -0.95
CA SER A 135 -15.57 0.10 -2.10
C SER A 135 -15.53 1.59 -2.36
N ALA A 136 -14.32 2.09 -2.62
CA ALA A 136 -14.10 3.40 -3.18
C ALA A 136 -14.14 3.29 -4.71
N THR A 137 -14.82 4.22 -5.36
CA THR A 137 -14.63 4.52 -6.78
C THR A 137 -13.98 5.88 -6.90
N PHE A 138 -13.21 6.07 -7.98
CA PHE A 138 -12.53 7.32 -8.25
C PHE A 138 -12.79 7.73 -9.69
N THR A 139 -13.21 8.98 -9.87
CA THR A 139 -13.46 9.61 -11.16
C THR A 139 -12.35 10.65 -11.40
N PRO A 140 -11.42 10.40 -12.34
CA PRO A 140 -10.38 11.35 -12.69
C PRO A 140 -10.92 12.71 -13.10
N GLY A 141 -10.30 13.77 -12.57
CA GLY A 141 -10.53 15.15 -12.96
C GLY A 141 -9.55 15.65 -14.02
N ALA A 142 -9.63 16.93 -14.35
CA ALA A 142 -8.77 17.54 -15.37
C ALA A 142 -7.28 17.49 -15.00
N GLY A 143 -6.47 16.93 -15.91
CA GLY A 143 -5.02 16.80 -15.76
C GLY A 143 -4.58 15.74 -14.75
N HIS A 144 -5.47 14.85 -14.34
CA HIS A 144 -5.11 13.67 -13.56
C HIS A 144 -4.13 12.77 -14.33
N SER A 145 -3.16 12.20 -13.62
CA SER A 145 -2.26 11.20 -14.19
C SER A 145 -2.97 9.85 -14.32
N PRO A 146 -3.10 9.26 -15.52
CA PRO A 146 -3.84 8.00 -15.74
C PRO A 146 -3.21 6.78 -15.05
N GLU A 147 -1.99 6.91 -14.55
CA GLU A 147 -1.30 5.88 -13.79
C GLU A 147 -1.75 5.82 -12.33
N ILE A 148 -2.49 6.82 -11.83
CA ILE A 148 -3.16 6.72 -10.54
C ILE A 148 -4.56 6.18 -10.81
N LYS A 149 -4.84 4.97 -10.35
CA LYS A 149 -6.11 4.28 -10.62
C LYS A 149 -7.19 4.66 -9.61
N ASN A 150 -6.78 5.06 -8.41
CA ASN A 150 -7.68 5.37 -7.32
C ASN A 150 -7.01 6.32 -6.34
N ALA A 151 -7.80 7.19 -5.72
CA ALA A 151 -7.33 8.09 -4.67
C ALA A 151 -8.50 8.42 -3.74
N TYR A 152 -8.39 8.11 -2.45
CA TYR A 152 -9.46 8.39 -1.49
C TYR A 152 -8.91 8.56 -0.08
N ALA A 153 -9.61 9.34 0.74
CA ALA A 153 -9.42 9.34 2.19
C ALA A 153 -10.55 8.55 2.88
N SER A 154 -10.24 7.91 3.99
CA SER A 154 -11.19 7.17 4.81
C SER A 154 -10.87 7.35 6.28
N ILE A 155 -11.88 7.59 7.10
CA ILE A 155 -11.75 7.67 8.55
C ILE A 155 -12.42 6.44 9.16
N PHE A 156 -11.61 5.48 9.59
CA PHE A 156 -12.11 4.29 10.28
C PHE A 156 -12.51 4.65 11.70
N CYS A 157 -13.71 4.22 12.08
CA CYS A 157 -14.30 4.35 13.40
C CYS A 157 -15.10 3.09 13.76
N ALA A 158 -15.59 3.03 15.00
CA ALA A 158 -16.59 2.07 15.43
C ALA A 158 -17.80 2.05 14.44
N ALA A 159 -18.39 0.88 14.25
CA ALA A 159 -19.24 0.56 13.10
C ALA A 159 -20.55 1.39 12.98
N SER A 160 -20.98 2.09 14.02
CA SER A 160 -22.30 2.73 14.09
C SER A 160 -22.49 3.97 13.21
N ASP A 161 -21.41 4.62 12.77
CA ASP A 161 -21.51 5.95 12.13
C ASP A 161 -21.11 5.99 10.65
N ARG A 162 -20.98 4.84 9.99
CA ARG A 162 -20.53 4.80 8.59
C ARG A 162 -21.63 5.28 7.63
N ALA A 163 -21.32 6.31 6.85
CA ALA A 163 -22.17 6.78 5.76
C ALA A 163 -21.41 6.81 4.42
N ASP A 164 -22.18 6.84 3.33
CA ASP A 164 -21.64 7.10 2.00
C ASP A 164 -20.95 8.48 1.96
N ALA A 165 -19.86 8.54 1.23
CA ALA A 165 -18.95 9.67 1.24
C ALA A 165 -18.60 10.07 -0.19
N VAL A 166 -18.56 11.37 -0.44
CA VAL A 166 -18.06 11.97 -1.68
C VAL A 166 -17.04 13.02 -1.30
N GLN A 167 -15.87 12.93 -1.92
CA GLN A 167 -14.74 13.78 -1.62
C GLN A 167 -13.95 14.13 -2.89
N ASP A 168 -13.58 15.40 -3.00
CA ASP A 168 -12.66 15.88 -4.01
C ASP A 168 -11.24 15.65 -3.53
N VAL A 169 -10.45 14.92 -4.32
CA VAL A 169 -9.08 14.54 -3.99
C VAL A 169 -8.13 15.21 -4.97
N SER A 170 -7.13 15.90 -4.42
CA SER A 170 -6.12 16.59 -5.21
C SER A 170 -4.73 16.44 -4.60
N GLY A 171 -3.69 16.56 -5.40
CA GLY A 171 -2.32 16.41 -4.90
C GLY A 171 -1.31 16.03 -5.95
N ARG A 172 -0.18 15.54 -5.47
CA ARG A 172 0.95 15.07 -6.28
C ARG A 172 1.65 13.89 -5.63
N VAL A 173 2.10 12.97 -6.46
CA VAL A 173 3.00 11.89 -6.10
C VAL A 173 4.29 12.08 -6.88
N VAL A 174 5.42 12.01 -6.21
CA VAL A 174 6.74 12.10 -6.84
C VAL A 174 7.53 10.87 -6.43
N LEU A 175 7.92 10.07 -7.42
CA LEU A 175 8.87 8.99 -7.28
C LEU A 175 10.24 9.56 -7.64
N GLU A 176 11.06 9.81 -6.62
CA GLU A 176 12.44 10.31 -6.76
C GLU A 176 13.35 9.16 -7.21
N GLU A 177 13.17 7.97 -6.62
CA GLU A 177 13.76 6.71 -7.08
C GLU A 177 12.65 5.69 -7.33
N ASN A 178 12.73 4.98 -8.46
CA ASN A 178 11.74 3.99 -8.87
C ASN A 178 12.43 2.94 -9.75
N SER A 179 13.27 2.15 -9.10
CA SER A 179 14.02 1.04 -9.69
C SER A 179 13.37 -0.28 -9.30
N ASP A 180 13.93 -1.39 -9.81
CA ASP A 180 13.46 -2.72 -9.46
C ASP A 180 13.76 -3.14 -8.03
N THR A 181 14.70 -2.46 -7.36
CA THR A 181 15.13 -2.78 -6.00
C THR A 181 14.77 -1.72 -4.97
N ARG A 182 14.33 -0.53 -5.41
CA ARG A 182 14.08 0.59 -4.52
C ARG A 182 13.03 1.55 -5.05
N LEU A 183 12.21 2.05 -4.12
CA LEU A 183 11.17 3.04 -4.38
C LEU A 183 11.24 4.11 -3.30
N SER A 184 11.54 5.35 -3.70
CA SER A 184 11.61 6.49 -2.79
C SER A 184 10.97 7.73 -3.39
N GLY A 185 10.51 8.63 -2.53
CA GLY A 185 9.87 9.87 -2.95
C GLY A 185 8.88 10.40 -1.93
N TYR A 186 7.84 11.08 -2.41
CA TYR A 186 6.83 11.67 -1.54
C TYR A 186 5.45 11.81 -2.18
N VAL A 187 4.44 11.91 -1.34
CA VAL A 187 3.05 12.20 -1.67
C VAL A 187 2.65 13.44 -0.89
N VAL A 188 2.05 14.42 -1.57
CA VAL A 188 1.32 15.51 -0.91
C VAL A 188 -0.07 15.52 -1.49
N ALA A 189 -1.07 15.26 -0.67
CA ALA A 189 -2.44 15.19 -1.14
C ALA A 189 -3.44 15.72 -0.12
N THR A 190 -4.58 16.17 -0.63
CA THR A 190 -5.67 16.75 0.11
C THR A 190 -6.97 16.13 -0.36
N SER A 191 -7.81 15.73 0.58
CA SER A 191 -9.19 15.34 0.35
C SER A 191 -10.11 16.38 1.00
N ILE A 192 -11.14 16.81 0.29
CA ILE A 192 -12.18 17.73 0.78
C ILE A 192 -13.55 17.10 0.51
N GLY A 193 -14.42 17.11 1.50
CA GLY A 193 -15.74 16.48 1.46
C GLY A 193 -15.92 15.49 2.59
N LYS A 194 -17.12 14.91 2.69
CA LYS A 194 -17.40 13.93 3.73
C LYS A 194 -16.48 12.73 3.54
N THR A 195 -15.72 12.39 4.58
CA THR A 195 -14.90 11.18 4.58
C THR A 195 -15.74 9.97 4.98
N VAL A 196 -15.34 8.80 4.50
CA VAL A 196 -15.93 7.52 4.90
C VAL A 196 -15.77 7.33 6.40
N GLY A 197 -16.85 6.91 7.07
CA GLY A 197 -16.83 6.59 8.50
C GLY A 197 -17.35 7.73 9.34
N CYS A 198 -16.60 8.16 10.35
CA CYS A 198 -17.13 9.11 11.33
C CYS A 198 -17.62 10.43 10.74
N THR A 199 -18.57 11.04 11.44
CA THR A 199 -19.13 12.37 11.19
C THR A 199 -18.14 13.53 11.39
N PHE A 200 -16.87 13.26 11.75
CA PHE A 200 -15.88 14.30 11.98
C PHE A 200 -14.97 14.46 10.76
N GLY A 201 -14.71 15.73 10.44
CA GLY A 201 -13.80 16.13 9.38
C GLY A 201 -14.43 16.08 7.99
N ASP A 202 -14.28 17.17 7.26
CA ASP A 202 -14.55 17.27 5.83
C ASP A 202 -13.28 17.60 5.06
N LYS A 203 -12.12 17.51 5.71
CA LYS A 203 -10.82 17.77 5.13
C LYS A 203 -9.73 16.90 5.74
N THR A 204 -8.94 16.28 4.85
CA THR A 204 -7.76 15.51 5.20
C THR A 204 -6.59 15.96 4.33
N GLU A 205 -5.45 16.28 4.93
CA GLU A 205 -4.19 16.55 4.23
C GLU A 205 -3.15 15.53 4.65
N VAL A 206 -2.40 14.99 3.70
CA VAL A 206 -1.27 14.09 3.97
C VAL A 206 -0.02 14.59 3.27
N ASN A 207 1.09 14.46 3.98
CA ASN A 207 2.43 14.59 3.45
C ASN A 207 3.22 13.35 3.86
N ILE A 208 3.50 12.49 2.89
CA ILE A 208 4.19 11.22 3.08
C ILE A 208 5.53 11.34 2.39
N ARG A 209 6.62 11.06 3.08
CA ARG A 209 7.92 10.77 2.46
C ARG A 209 8.24 9.31 2.67
N PHE A 210 8.74 8.62 1.66
CA PHE A 210 9.03 7.20 1.75
C PHE A 210 10.36 6.87 1.07
N ASP A 211 11.01 5.84 1.58
CA ASP A 211 12.21 5.22 1.02
C ASP A 211 12.21 3.75 1.44
N ILE A 212 11.91 2.87 0.48
CA ILE A 212 11.71 1.44 0.71
C ILE A 212 12.47 0.59 -0.32
N ALA A 213 12.92 -0.58 0.13
CA ALA A 213 13.31 -1.65 -0.78
C ALA A 213 12.08 -2.28 -1.43
N ARG A 214 12.22 -2.73 -2.68
CA ARG A 214 11.15 -3.35 -3.47
C ARG A 214 11.40 -4.84 -3.69
#